data_AF-A0A535FF91-F1
#
_entry.id   AF-A0A535FF91-F1
#
_cell.length_a   1.000
_cell.length_b   1.000
_cell.length_c   1.000
_cell.angle_alpha   90.00
_cell.angle_beta   90.00
_cell.angle_gamma   90.00
#
_symmetry.space_group_name_H-M   'P 1'
#
loop_
_entity.id
_entity.type
_entity.pdbx_description
1 polymer ?
#
loop_
_entity_poly.entity_id
_entity_poly.type
_entity_poly.pdbx_seq_one_letter_code
_entity_poly.pdbx_strand_id
1 'polypeptide(L)'
;QRIADRFSAYFLLVVATITLVTFLVSRNPLAAAAVLVVACSCSFALATPIAMLASIGAAARAGLLVKGGKYLELLSRADVLLIDKTGTITTGQPQITDVVALTGYSEQSILQLAATVERYSEHPLAEAVRQYARASQLHAGEPVHFAALPGLGVQAEVNGAFIRVGNARMIPQGAELDVARSLQAQGKTLLFVEQAGEVIGLLAASDTLRADVPAALARCRELGLKQIELLTGDNERTAQAQAVTLGIAYRAELLPEDKIRTVQEYQAQGRVVVMVGDGVNDAPALAQADVGIAMGVMGTDVALEAAHAALMREDWNLIPALFIIARRTMRIVKMNLAFTILYNLIGLSLAALGILPPVLAAAAQSLPDLGILANSSRLLRQRLPD
;
A
#
# COMPACT_ATOMS: atom_id res chain seq x y z
N GLN A 1 -21.21 -15.78 0.08
CA GLN A 1 -22.07 -16.96 0.24
C GLN A 1 -23.38 -16.63 0.97
N ARG A 2 -23.40 -16.21 2.26
CA ARG A 2 -24.65 -15.88 2.98
C ARG A 2 -25.62 -14.89 2.29
N ILE A 3 -25.12 -13.91 1.53
CA ILE A 3 -25.96 -12.94 0.80
C ILE A 3 -26.58 -13.56 -0.47
N ALA A 4 -25.82 -14.38 -1.20
CA ALA A 4 -26.30 -15.03 -2.42
C ALA A 4 -27.38 -16.07 -2.10
N ASP A 5 -27.20 -16.88 -1.06
CA ASP A 5 -28.19 -17.89 -0.67
C ASP A 5 -29.48 -17.25 -0.16
N ARG A 6 -29.36 -16.16 0.62
CA ARG A 6 -30.50 -15.39 1.09
C ARG A 6 -31.22 -14.68 -0.07
N PHE A 7 -30.47 -14.10 -1.01
CA PHE A 7 -31.04 -13.50 -2.22
C PHE A 7 -31.78 -14.55 -3.05
N SER A 8 -31.20 -15.72 -3.29
CA SER A 8 -31.83 -16.81 -4.03
C SER A 8 -33.12 -17.29 -3.37
N ALA A 9 -33.17 -17.41 -2.04
CA ALA A 9 -34.38 -17.80 -1.32
C ALA A 9 -35.52 -16.78 -1.48
N TYR A 10 -35.23 -15.49 -1.29
CA TYR A 10 -36.22 -14.42 -1.49
C TYR A 10 -36.66 -14.30 -2.95
N PHE A 11 -35.70 -14.37 -3.87
CA PHE A 11 -35.95 -14.26 -5.30
C PHE A 11 -36.82 -15.41 -5.81
N LEU A 12 -36.57 -16.65 -5.35
CA LEU A 12 -37.38 -17.81 -5.71
C LEU A 12 -38.82 -17.69 -5.21
N LEU A 13 -39.05 -17.16 -4.00
CA LEU A 13 -40.40 -16.89 -3.50
C LEU A 13 -41.12 -15.83 -4.33
N VAL A 14 -40.42 -14.75 -4.71
CA VAL A 14 -40.99 -13.69 -5.57
C VAL A 14 -41.38 -14.26 -6.93
N VAL A 15 -40.48 -15.02 -7.57
CA VAL A 15 -40.73 -15.65 -8.88
C VAL A 15 -41.88 -16.64 -8.79
N ALA A 16 -41.91 -17.53 -7.78
CA ALA A 16 -43.00 -18.48 -7.59
C ALA A 16 -44.36 -17.78 -7.42
N THR A 17 -44.39 -16.69 -6.66
CA THR A 17 -45.59 -15.86 -6.47
C THR A 17 -46.05 -15.24 -7.79
N ILE A 18 -45.13 -14.64 -8.56
CA ILE A 18 -45.45 -14.05 -9.88
C ILE A 18 -45.96 -15.13 -10.84
N THR A 19 -45.33 -16.30 -10.86
CA THR A 19 -45.76 -17.45 -11.69
C THR A 19 -47.17 -17.92 -11.31
N LEU A 20 -47.45 -18.07 -10.01
CA LEU A 20 -48.77 -18.48 -9.53
C LEU A 20 -49.85 -17.44 -9.89
N VAL A 21 -49.58 -16.15 -9.63
CA VAL A 21 -50.50 -15.07 -9.98
C VAL A 21 -50.75 -15.02 -11.49
N THR A 22 -49.68 -15.12 -12.29
CA THR A 22 -49.76 -15.18 -13.76
C THR A 22 -50.65 -16.35 -14.20
N PHE A 23 -50.46 -17.55 -13.63
CA PHE A 23 -51.27 -18.71 -13.97
C PHE A 23 -52.75 -18.52 -13.59
N LEU A 24 -53.03 -17.98 -12.40
CA LEU A 24 -54.41 -17.79 -11.92
C LEU A 24 -55.17 -16.73 -12.74
N VAL A 25 -54.49 -15.63 -13.11
CA VAL A 25 -55.10 -14.52 -13.86
C VAL A 25 -55.23 -14.86 -15.35
N SER A 26 -54.15 -15.34 -15.98
CA SER A 26 -54.15 -15.60 -17.43
C SER A 26 -54.75 -16.95 -17.81
N ARG A 27 -54.80 -17.91 -16.87
CA ARG A 27 -55.10 -19.34 -17.11
C ARG A 27 -54.25 -19.98 -18.21
N ASN A 28 -53.09 -19.38 -18.52
CA ASN A 28 -52.22 -19.81 -19.59
C ASN A 28 -50.94 -20.47 -19.02
N PRO A 29 -50.80 -21.81 -19.13
CA PRO A 29 -49.62 -22.50 -18.61
C PRO A 29 -48.33 -22.11 -19.34
N LEU A 30 -48.40 -21.67 -20.61
CA LEU A 30 -47.24 -21.21 -21.36
C LEU A 30 -46.71 -19.87 -20.85
N ALA A 31 -47.60 -18.96 -20.43
CA ALA A 31 -47.20 -17.69 -19.81
C ALA A 31 -46.52 -17.92 -18.45
N ALA A 32 -47.07 -18.83 -17.63
CA ALA A 32 -46.46 -19.24 -16.37
C ALA A 32 -45.08 -19.91 -16.57
N ALA A 33 -44.97 -20.80 -17.56
CA ALA A 33 -43.69 -21.41 -17.93
C ALA A 33 -42.67 -20.36 -18.41
N ALA A 34 -43.09 -19.38 -19.21
CA ALA A 34 -42.22 -18.30 -19.66
C ALA A 34 -41.68 -17.47 -18.48
N VAL A 35 -42.49 -17.16 -17.47
CA VAL A 35 -42.03 -16.46 -16.26
C VAL A 35 -40.93 -17.24 -15.54
N LEU A 36 -41.09 -18.56 -15.38
CA LEU A 36 -40.06 -19.41 -14.77
C LEU A 36 -38.77 -19.44 -15.60
N VAL A 37 -38.87 -19.45 -16.93
CA VAL A 37 -37.71 -19.46 -17.83
C VAL A 37 -36.95 -18.13 -17.75
N VAL A 38 -37.65 -16.98 -17.82
CA VAL A 38 -36.99 -15.66 -17.72
C VAL A 38 -36.32 -15.48 -16.36
N ALA A 39 -36.88 -16.07 -15.31
CA ALA A 39 -36.38 -15.92 -13.96
C ALA A 39 -35.00 -16.55 -13.68
N CYS A 40 -34.24 -17.09 -14.66
CA CYS A 40 -32.87 -17.50 -14.34
C CYS A 40 -32.04 -16.32 -13.83
N SER A 41 -31.47 -16.46 -12.63
CA SER A 41 -30.55 -15.48 -12.03
C SER A 41 -29.10 -15.63 -12.51
N CYS A 42 -28.88 -16.30 -13.64
CA CYS A 42 -27.58 -16.62 -14.24
C CYS A 42 -26.69 -15.36 -14.35
N SER A 43 -27.22 -14.30 -14.94
CA SER A 43 -26.52 -13.02 -15.17
C SER A 43 -26.19 -12.27 -13.88
N PHE A 44 -27.05 -12.36 -12.87
CA PHE A 44 -26.81 -11.75 -11.55
C PHE A 44 -25.58 -12.37 -10.86
N ALA A 45 -25.44 -13.70 -10.97
CA ALA A 45 -24.29 -14.41 -10.43
C ALA A 45 -22.97 -14.04 -11.13
N LEU A 46 -23.03 -13.73 -12.44
CA LEU A 46 -21.86 -13.36 -13.24
C LEU A 46 -21.47 -11.87 -13.14
N ALA A 47 -22.43 -10.99 -12.84
CA ALA A 47 -22.24 -9.53 -12.86
C ALA A 47 -21.02 -9.03 -12.07
N THR A 48 -20.76 -9.62 -10.90
CA THR A 48 -19.66 -9.22 -10.01
C THR A 48 -18.35 -9.96 -10.31
N PRO A 49 -18.31 -11.31 -10.35
CA PRO A 49 -17.05 -12.05 -10.53
C PRO A 49 -16.32 -11.72 -11.83
N ILE A 50 -17.06 -11.52 -12.93
CA ILE A 50 -16.48 -11.18 -14.23
C ILE A 50 -15.81 -9.79 -14.20
N ALA A 51 -16.47 -8.81 -13.60
CA ALA A 51 -15.90 -7.47 -13.44
C ALA A 51 -14.67 -7.47 -12.52
N MET A 52 -14.73 -8.21 -11.41
CA MET A 52 -13.61 -8.36 -10.49
C MET A 52 -12.41 -9.03 -11.17
N LEU A 53 -12.63 -10.13 -11.88
CA LEU A 53 -11.56 -10.86 -12.58
C LEU A 53 -10.91 -10.01 -13.67
N ALA A 54 -11.71 -9.30 -14.48
CA ALA A 54 -11.19 -8.37 -15.48
C ALA A 54 -10.36 -7.24 -14.85
N SER A 55 -10.80 -6.70 -13.70
CA SER A 55 -10.08 -5.66 -12.97
C SER A 55 -8.77 -6.16 -12.37
N ILE A 56 -8.77 -7.33 -11.73
CA ILE A 56 -7.56 -7.92 -11.12
C ILE A 56 -6.54 -8.24 -12.21
N GLY A 57 -6.96 -8.83 -13.33
CA GLY A 57 -6.06 -9.10 -14.45
C GLY A 57 -5.53 -7.84 -15.14
N ALA A 58 -6.29 -6.75 -15.15
CA ALA A 58 -5.80 -5.46 -15.63
C ALA A 58 -4.81 -4.81 -14.65
N ALA A 59 -5.12 -4.83 -13.35
CA ALA A 59 -4.24 -4.30 -12.30
C ALA A 59 -2.90 -5.05 -12.26
N ALA A 60 -2.92 -6.38 -12.34
CA ALA A 60 -1.70 -7.21 -12.31
C ALA A 60 -0.75 -6.86 -13.47
N ARG A 61 -1.29 -6.63 -14.68
CA ARG A 61 -0.49 -6.17 -15.84
C ARG A 61 0.12 -4.78 -15.65
N ALA A 62 -0.40 -4.01 -14.71
CA ALA A 62 0.07 -2.68 -14.35
C ALA A 62 1.03 -2.68 -13.13
N GLY A 63 1.38 -3.87 -12.61
CA GLY A 63 2.21 -4.03 -11.42
C GLY A 63 1.44 -3.90 -10.09
N LEU A 64 0.11 -4.04 -10.12
CA LEU A 64 -0.77 -4.02 -8.95
C LEU A 64 -1.37 -5.42 -8.71
N LEU A 65 -0.84 -6.16 -7.75
CA LEU A 65 -1.35 -7.47 -7.38
C LEU A 65 -2.45 -7.32 -6.32
N VAL A 66 -3.62 -7.90 -6.57
CA VAL A 66 -4.75 -7.88 -5.63
C VAL A 66 -5.23 -9.32 -5.44
N LYS A 67 -5.20 -9.82 -4.20
CA LYS A 67 -5.47 -11.24 -3.91
C LYS A 67 -6.94 -11.66 -4.06
N GLY A 68 -7.86 -10.72 -4.26
CA GLY A 68 -9.27 -11.06 -4.45
C GLY A 68 -10.20 -9.87 -4.61
N GLY A 69 -11.39 -10.13 -5.19
CA GLY A 69 -12.39 -9.11 -5.46
C GLY A 69 -12.98 -8.44 -4.22
N LYS A 70 -12.98 -9.12 -3.06
CA LYS A 70 -13.39 -8.54 -1.77
C LYS A 70 -12.57 -7.29 -1.44
N TYR A 71 -11.25 -7.30 -1.71
CA TYR A 71 -10.39 -6.17 -1.41
C TYR A 71 -10.63 -4.99 -2.34
N LEU A 72 -10.95 -5.23 -3.63
CA LEU A 72 -11.42 -4.17 -4.53
C LEU A 72 -12.74 -3.56 -4.06
N GLU A 73 -13.65 -4.37 -3.52
CA GLU A 73 -14.89 -3.84 -2.94
C GLU A 73 -14.60 -2.95 -1.73
N LEU A 74 -13.73 -3.40 -0.81
CA LEU A 74 -13.34 -2.62 0.38
C LEU A 74 -12.61 -1.32 -0.01
N LEU A 75 -11.61 -1.39 -0.90
CA LEU A 75 -10.89 -0.22 -1.43
C LEU A 75 -11.83 0.83 -2.02
N SER A 76 -12.95 0.41 -2.65
CA SER A 76 -13.92 1.35 -3.21
C SER A 76 -14.65 2.20 -2.16
N ARG A 77 -14.66 1.73 -0.90
CA ARG A 77 -15.34 2.34 0.26
C ARG A 77 -14.37 2.88 1.31
N ALA A 78 -13.07 2.63 1.14
CA ALA A 78 -12.01 3.10 2.02
C ALA A 78 -12.02 4.61 2.21
N ASP A 79 -11.80 5.02 3.45
CA ASP A 79 -11.80 6.43 3.85
C ASP A 79 -10.66 6.81 4.82
N VAL A 80 -9.94 5.81 5.35
CA VAL A 80 -8.74 5.96 6.19
C VAL A 80 -7.54 5.32 5.48
N LEU A 81 -6.43 6.05 5.39
CA LEU A 81 -5.14 5.60 4.87
C LEU A 81 -4.07 5.75 5.96
N LEU A 82 -3.64 4.62 6.52
CA LEU A 82 -2.53 4.54 7.45
C LEU A 82 -1.26 4.17 6.71
N ILE A 83 -0.15 4.82 7.04
CA ILE A 83 1.07 4.75 6.26
C ILE A 83 2.23 4.48 7.20
N ASP A 84 3.02 3.43 6.96
CA ASP A 84 4.30 3.25 7.64
C ASP A 84 5.35 4.25 7.10
N LYS A 85 6.37 4.54 7.90
CA LYS A 85 7.42 5.47 7.51
C LYS A 85 8.49 4.81 6.64
N THR A 86 9.31 3.97 7.29
CA THR A 86 10.53 3.40 6.73
C THR A 86 10.22 2.50 5.54
N GLY A 87 10.99 2.64 4.45
CA GLY A 87 10.80 1.85 3.22
C GLY A 87 9.53 2.18 2.42
N THR A 88 8.64 2.98 3.00
CA THR A 88 7.30 3.25 2.48
C THR A 88 7.25 4.68 1.92
N ILE A 89 7.08 5.72 2.75
CA ILE A 89 7.21 7.12 2.28
C ILE A 89 8.66 7.51 2.02
N THR A 90 9.60 6.76 2.59
CA THR A 90 11.02 6.89 2.34
C THR A 90 11.54 5.78 1.43
N THR A 91 12.73 5.98 0.87
CA THR A 91 13.39 4.99 0.01
C THR A 91 13.92 3.78 0.78
N GLY A 92 14.02 3.86 2.12
CA GLY A 92 14.67 2.83 2.94
C GLY A 92 16.19 2.78 2.73
N GLN A 93 16.74 3.76 2.01
CA GLN A 93 18.16 3.89 1.71
C GLN A 93 18.67 5.15 2.41
N PRO A 94 19.38 5.01 3.54
CA PRO A 94 19.88 6.17 4.25
C PRO A 94 20.90 6.92 3.38
N GLN A 95 20.88 8.24 3.43
CA GLN A 95 21.85 9.11 2.77
C GLN A 95 22.47 10.04 3.79
N ILE A 96 23.77 10.33 3.62
CA ILE A 96 24.44 11.34 4.46
C ILE A 96 23.92 12.72 4.05
N THR A 97 23.37 13.43 5.03
CA THR A 97 22.82 14.79 4.85
C THR A 97 23.74 15.86 5.43
N ASP A 98 24.51 15.51 6.47
CA ASP A 98 25.36 16.46 7.17
C ASP A 98 26.68 15.78 7.55
N VAL A 99 27.76 16.55 7.45
CA VAL A 99 29.07 16.20 7.99
C VAL A 99 29.51 17.35 8.85
N VAL A 100 29.84 17.08 10.11
CA VAL A 100 30.24 18.11 11.06
C VAL A 100 31.61 17.77 11.59
N ALA A 101 32.56 18.68 11.38
CA ALA A 101 33.89 18.59 11.98
C ALA A 101 33.92 19.34 13.32
N LEU A 102 34.58 18.75 14.32
CA LEU A 102 34.60 19.28 15.69
C LEU A 102 35.98 19.81 16.10
N THR A 103 37.06 19.21 15.59
CA THR A 103 38.43 19.46 16.10
C THR A 103 39.41 19.86 14.99
N GLY A 104 39.27 21.05 14.41
CA GLY A 104 40.25 21.57 13.42
C GLY A 104 40.38 20.78 12.10
N TYR A 105 39.72 19.63 11.98
CA TYR A 105 39.54 18.89 10.73
C TYR A 105 38.56 19.64 9.81
N SER A 106 38.71 19.43 8.51
CA SER A 106 37.68 19.83 7.55
C SER A 106 36.59 18.76 7.47
N GLU A 107 35.38 19.13 7.07
CA GLU A 107 34.30 18.18 6.79
C GLU A 107 34.71 17.12 5.75
N GLN A 108 35.47 17.53 4.73
CA GLN A 108 36.02 16.61 3.74
C GLN A 108 36.97 15.59 4.35
N SER A 109 37.82 16.01 5.30
CA SER A 109 38.72 15.11 6.03
C SER A 109 37.95 14.09 6.86
N ILE A 110 36.91 14.52 7.59
CA ILE A 110 36.04 13.64 8.38
C ILE A 110 35.35 12.61 7.48
N LEU A 111 34.77 13.08 6.36
CA LEU A 111 34.10 12.21 5.39
C LEU A 111 35.07 11.20 4.76
N GLN A 112 36.28 11.62 4.42
CA GLN A 112 37.29 10.73 3.83
C GLN A 112 37.77 9.67 4.83
N LEU A 113 38.01 10.05 6.09
CA LEU A 113 38.36 9.11 7.15
C LEU A 113 37.24 8.10 7.38
N ALA A 114 36.00 8.59 7.52
CA ALA A 114 34.84 7.72 7.73
C ALA A 114 34.64 6.74 6.57
N ALA A 115 34.70 7.21 5.32
CA ALA A 115 34.58 6.36 4.14
C ALA A 115 35.71 5.33 4.01
N THR A 116 36.91 5.67 4.49
CA THR A 116 38.06 4.74 4.52
C THR A 116 37.85 3.63 5.53
N VAL A 117 37.45 3.95 6.77
CA VAL A 117 37.20 2.96 7.82
C VAL A 117 35.99 2.09 7.47
N GLU A 118 34.93 2.68 6.91
CA GLU A 118 33.71 1.99 6.53
C GLU A 118 33.88 1.15 5.24
N ARG A 119 35.04 1.15 4.59
CA ARG A 119 35.23 0.52 3.26
C ARG A 119 34.78 -0.94 3.17
N TYR A 120 35.02 -1.72 4.22
CA TYR A 120 34.71 -3.15 4.28
C TYR A 120 33.41 -3.49 5.03
N SER A 121 32.65 -2.48 5.46
CA SER A 121 31.39 -2.65 6.17
C SER A 121 30.22 -2.86 5.20
N GLU A 122 29.44 -3.92 5.41
CA GLU A 122 28.25 -4.21 4.60
C GLU A 122 26.99 -3.48 5.11
N HIS A 123 27.11 -2.65 6.14
CA HIS A 123 25.98 -1.95 6.74
C HIS A 123 25.42 -0.88 5.78
N PRO A 124 24.09 -0.69 5.67
CA PRO A 124 23.50 0.34 4.80
C PRO A 124 24.03 1.76 5.03
N LEU A 125 24.26 2.13 6.30
CA LEU A 125 24.89 3.41 6.65
C LEU A 125 26.33 3.54 6.13
N ALA A 126 27.09 2.46 6.09
CA ALA A 126 28.45 2.46 5.55
C ALA A 126 28.44 2.74 4.05
N GLU A 127 27.50 2.12 3.32
CA GLU A 127 27.31 2.41 1.90
C GLU A 127 26.90 3.87 1.68
N ALA A 128 26.04 4.43 2.53
CA ALA A 128 25.67 5.85 2.47
C ALA A 128 26.89 6.77 2.60
N VAL A 129 27.79 6.49 3.56
CA VAL A 129 29.06 7.24 3.74
C VAL A 129 29.94 7.12 2.49
N ARG A 130 30.13 5.90 1.97
CA ARG A 130 30.95 5.67 0.77
C ARG A 130 30.37 6.33 -0.47
N GLN A 131 29.05 6.33 -0.62
CA GLN A 131 28.36 6.96 -1.75
C GLN A 131 28.50 8.49 -1.67
N TYR A 132 28.32 9.07 -0.49
CA TYR A 132 28.48 10.51 -0.28
C TYR A 132 29.93 10.98 -0.49
N ALA A 133 30.92 10.20 -0.03
CA ALA A 133 32.33 10.47 -0.30
C ALA A 133 32.65 10.43 -1.79
N ARG A 134 32.17 9.41 -2.53
CA ARG A 134 32.33 9.32 -3.98
C ARG A 134 31.67 10.49 -4.72
N ALA A 135 30.46 10.87 -4.33
CA ALA A 135 29.76 12.03 -4.90
C ALA A 135 30.51 13.35 -4.64
N SER A 136 31.18 13.45 -3.50
CA SER A 136 32.04 14.59 -3.12
C SER A 136 33.44 14.53 -3.74
N GLN A 137 33.68 13.60 -4.69
CA GLN A 137 34.99 13.38 -5.34
C GLN A 137 36.12 13.05 -4.35
N LEU A 138 35.80 12.49 -3.19
CA LEU A 138 36.77 12.02 -2.20
C LEU A 138 37.02 10.53 -2.39
N HIS A 139 38.30 10.16 -2.40
CA HIS A 139 38.71 8.76 -2.49
C HIS A 139 38.93 8.19 -1.10
N ALA A 140 38.19 7.13 -0.78
CA ALA A 140 38.45 6.30 0.38
C ALA A 140 39.81 5.60 0.23
N GLY A 141 40.61 5.65 1.29
CA GLY A 141 41.91 4.96 1.34
C GLY A 141 41.77 3.46 1.55
N GLU A 142 42.91 2.81 1.80
CA GLU A 142 42.98 1.41 2.21
C GLU A 142 43.11 1.36 3.75
N PRO A 143 42.09 0.89 4.49
CA PRO A 143 42.20 0.73 5.93
C PRO A 143 43.08 -0.46 6.28
N VAL A 144 43.95 -0.30 7.28
CA VAL A 144 44.75 -1.39 7.86
C VAL A 144 44.09 -1.82 9.16
N HIS A 145 44.18 -3.11 9.53
CA HIS A 145 43.61 -3.65 10.77
C HIS A 145 42.11 -3.37 10.97
N PHE A 146 41.31 -3.47 9.90
CA PHE A 146 39.86 -3.33 9.96
C PHE A 146 39.24 -4.36 10.92
N ALA A 147 38.34 -3.89 11.79
CA ALA A 147 37.52 -4.72 12.65
C ALA A 147 36.08 -4.17 12.74
N ALA A 148 35.10 -5.05 12.50
CA ALA A 148 33.70 -4.76 12.77
C ALA A 148 33.40 -5.04 14.25
N LEU A 149 32.67 -4.13 14.90
CA LEU A 149 32.25 -4.23 16.29
C LEU A 149 30.72 -4.31 16.33
N PRO A 150 30.13 -5.53 16.35
CA PRO A 150 28.69 -5.72 16.25
C PRO A 150 27.90 -4.88 17.26
N GLY A 151 26.91 -4.12 16.75
CA GLY A 151 26.07 -3.24 17.56
C GLY A 151 26.70 -1.92 18.01
N LEU A 152 27.98 -1.67 17.67
CA LEU A 152 28.72 -0.46 18.04
C LEU A 152 29.15 0.33 16.80
N GLY A 153 29.81 -0.31 15.83
CA GLY A 153 30.38 0.35 14.66
C GLY A 153 31.54 -0.42 14.05
N VAL A 154 32.52 0.30 13.51
CA VAL A 154 33.73 -0.22 12.89
C VAL A 154 34.96 0.56 13.35
N GLN A 155 36.13 -0.06 13.26
CA GLN A 155 37.41 0.58 13.52
C GLN A 155 38.47 0.11 12.53
N ALA A 156 39.42 0.98 12.24
CA ALA A 156 40.59 0.66 11.44
C ALA A 156 41.72 1.66 11.69
N GLU A 157 42.93 1.30 11.30
CA GLU A 157 44.07 2.20 11.23
C GLU A 157 44.12 2.89 9.85
N VAL A 158 44.21 4.22 9.86
CA VAL A 158 44.31 5.07 8.67
C VAL A 158 45.45 6.07 8.90
N ASN A 159 46.42 6.12 7.99
CA ASN A 159 47.60 7.00 8.08
C ASN A 159 48.36 6.92 9.42
N GLY A 160 48.45 5.72 10.01
CA GLY A 160 49.14 5.50 11.30
C GLY A 160 48.32 5.86 12.54
N ALA A 161 47.05 6.26 12.39
CA ALA A 161 46.14 6.58 13.49
C ALA A 161 44.96 5.61 13.54
N PHE A 162 44.58 5.18 14.75
CA PHE A 162 43.36 4.41 14.96
C PHE A 162 42.13 5.31 14.90
N ILE A 163 41.26 5.01 13.94
CA ILE A 163 40.00 5.70 13.71
C ILE A 163 38.84 4.75 14.00
N ARG A 164 37.82 5.29 14.65
CA ARG A 164 36.58 4.57 15.00
C ARG A 164 35.39 5.31 14.41
N VAL A 165 34.47 4.57 13.80
CA VAL A 165 33.20 5.09 13.28
C VAL A 165 32.07 4.27 13.89
N GLY A 166 31.16 4.92 14.61
CA GLY A 166 30.11 4.17 15.30
C GLY A 166 29.02 5.01 15.92
N ASN A 167 28.09 4.33 16.61
CA ASN A 167 26.96 4.96 17.27
C ASN A 167 27.32 5.51 18.66
N ALA A 168 26.34 6.12 19.33
CA ALA A 168 26.49 6.68 20.67
C ALA A 168 26.94 5.68 21.75
N ARG A 169 26.68 4.37 21.60
CA ARG A 169 27.13 3.35 22.56
C ARG A 169 28.64 3.11 22.46
N MET A 170 29.19 3.28 21.27
CA MET A 170 30.62 3.18 21.02
C MET A 170 31.36 4.43 21.52
N ILE A 171 30.76 5.60 21.32
CA ILE A 171 31.36 6.90 21.59
C ILE A 171 30.37 7.77 22.41
N PRO A 172 30.23 7.53 23.73
CA PRO A 172 29.23 8.21 24.56
C PRO A 172 29.41 9.73 24.60
N GLN A 173 30.66 10.19 24.64
CA GLN A 173 31.01 11.62 24.67
C GLN A 173 30.50 12.38 23.42
N GLY A 174 30.41 11.70 22.27
CA GLY A 174 29.90 12.31 21.04
C GLY A 174 28.40 12.62 21.12
N ALA A 175 27.63 11.81 21.85
CA ALA A 175 26.18 11.99 21.97
C ALA A 175 25.79 13.21 22.82
N GLU A 176 26.68 13.71 23.68
CA GLU A 176 26.43 14.85 24.55
C GLU A 176 26.56 16.21 23.83
N LEU A 177 27.16 16.22 22.64
CA LEU A 177 27.34 17.43 21.83
C LEU A 177 26.00 18.08 21.46
N ASP A 178 25.92 19.42 21.56
CA ASP A 178 24.69 20.15 21.23
C ASP A 178 24.27 19.97 19.76
N VAL A 179 25.25 19.91 18.85
CA VAL A 179 25.00 19.64 17.43
C VAL A 179 24.45 18.23 17.21
N ALA A 180 24.97 17.24 17.94
CA ALA A 180 24.47 15.87 17.89
C ALA A 180 22.99 15.81 18.35
N ARG A 181 22.69 16.46 19.48
CA ARG A 181 21.31 16.56 19.99
C ARG A 181 20.37 17.27 19.00
N SER A 182 20.83 18.31 18.31
CA SER A 182 20.05 19.02 17.28
C SER A 182 19.76 18.13 16.06
N LEU A 183 20.75 17.40 15.56
CA LEU A 183 20.58 16.53 14.40
C LEU A 183 19.74 15.27 14.73
N GLN A 184 19.89 14.70 15.91
CA GLN A 184 19.01 13.63 16.39
C GLN A 184 17.57 14.11 16.59
N ALA A 185 17.38 15.36 17.03
CA ALA A 185 16.07 15.97 17.12
C ALA A 185 15.40 16.14 15.75
N GLN A 186 16.17 16.16 14.66
CA GLN A 186 15.66 16.14 13.28
C GLN A 186 15.42 14.70 12.77
N GLY A 187 15.65 13.68 13.60
CA GLY A 187 15.46 12.28 13.25
C GLY A 187 16.59 11.63 12.47
N LYS A 188 17.75 12.28 12.47
CA LYS A 188 18.92 11.76 11.76
C LYS A 188 19.64 10.72 12.64
N THR A 189 20.09 9.67 12.00
CA THR A 189 20.98 8.67 12.61
C THR A 189 22.40 9.19 12.58
N LEU A 190 23.06 9.24 13.73
CA LEU A 190 24.42 9.77 13.84
C LEU A 190 25.46 8.66 13.81
N LEU A 191 26.54 8.93 13.08
CA LEU A 191 27.79 8.19 13.10
C LEU A 191 28.88 9.13 13.62
N PHE A 192 29.44 8.81 14.78
CA PHE A 192 30.55 9.56 15.35
C PHE A 192 31.87 9.06 14.77
N VAL A 193 32.77 9.98 14.47
CA VAL A 193 34.13 9.69 14.04
C VAL A 193 35.07 10.09 15.17
N GLU A 194 35.85 9.12 15.65
CA GLU A 194 36.77 9.30 16.76
C GLU A 194 38.18 8.92 16.34
N GLN A 195 39.15 9.71 16.79
CA GLN A 195 40.57 9.43 16.64
C GLN A 195 41.24 9.51 18.01
N ALA A 196 41.98 8.47 18.40
CA ALA A 196 42.74 8.43 19.65
C ALA A 196 41.95 8.78 20.92
N GLY A 197 40.66 8.44 21.00
CA GLY A 197 39.80 8.71 22.16
C GLY A 197 39.06 10.04 22.11
N GLU A 198 39.30 10.88 21.10
CA GLU A 198 38.62 12.18 20.92
C GLU A 198 37.66 12.15 19.72
N VAL A 199 36.46 12.69 19.90
CA VAL A 199 35.46 12.80 18.81
C VAL A 199 35.86 13.93 17.89
N ILE A 200 36.37 13.59 16.70
CA ILE A 200 36.87 14.56 15.73
C ILE A 200 35.77 15.08 14.79
N GLY A 201 34.66 14.34 14.66
CA GLY A 201 33.52 14.75 13.85
C GLY A 201 32.34 13.78 13.97
N LEU A 202 31.26 14.10 13.27
CA LEU A 202 30.10 13.21 13.12
C LEU A 202 29.49 13.35 11.72
N LEU A 203 28.89 12.27 11.24
CA LEU A 203 28.05 12.25 10.05
C LEU A 203 26.61 12.01 10.49
N ALA A 204 25.67 12.68 9.84
CA ALA A 204 24.26 12.47 10.04
C ALA A 204 23.65 11.85 8.78
N ALA A 205 22.98 10.72 8.95
CA ALA A 205 22.25 10.04 7.92
C ALA A 205 20.75 10.23 8.12
N SER A 206 20.03 10.52 7.04
CA SER A 206 18.57 10.50 7.02
C SER A 206 18.09 9.56 5.94
N ASP A 207 16.93 8.95 6.16
CA ASP A 207 16.20 8.29 5.08
C ASP A 207 15.54 9.36 4.21
N THR A 208 15.60 9.19 2.89
CA THR A 208 15.16 10.21 1.93
C THR A 208 13.70 9.99 1.59
N LEU A 209 12.88 11.05 1.67
CA LEU A 209 11.49 11.01 1.23
C LEU A 209 11.41 10.74 -0.28
N ARG A 210 10.50 9.88 -0.71
CA ARG A 210 10.25 9.64 -2.12
C ARG A 210 9.56 10.85 -2.75
N ALA A 211 10.01 11.26 -3.93
CA ALA A 211 9.57 12.50 -4.59
C ALA A 211 8.09 12.46 -5.07
N ASP A 212 7.56 11.26 -5.30
CA ASP A 212 6.20 10.99 -5.78
C ASP A 212 5.15 10.96 -4.65
N VAL A 213 5.55 10.79 -3.39
CA VAL A 213 4.66 10.70 -2.22
C VAL A 213 3.72 11.91 -2.09
N PRO A 214 4.19 13.18 -2.13
CA PRO A 214 3.30 14.33 -1.92
C PRO A 214 2.17 14.40 -2.96
N ALA A 215 2.48 14.12 -4.22
CA ALA A 215 1.51 14.11 -5.31
C ALA A 215 0.51 12.96 -5.16
N ALA A 216 0.99 11.75 -4.84
CA ALA A 216 0.13 10.59 -4.61
C ALA A 216 -0.83 10.80 -3.41
N LEU A 217 -0.35 11.42 -2.33
CA LEU A 217 -1.17 11.78 -1.17
C LEU A 217 -2.24 12.81 -1.50
N ALA A 218 -1.89 13.85 -2.27
CA ALA A 218 -2.87 14.83 -2.75
C ALA A 218 -3.97 14.13 -3.57
N ARG A 219 -3.61 13.22 -4.46
CA ARG A 219 -4.56 12.44 -5.24
C ARG A 219 -5.43 11.53 -4.38
N CYS A 220 -4.87 10.91 -3.35
CA CYS A 220 -5.62 10.13 -2.36
C CYS A 220 -6.68 10.98 -1.64
N ARG A 221 -6.35 12.22 -1.25
CA ARG A 221 -7.30 13.18 -0.65
C ARG A 221 -8.41 13.57 -1.62
N GLU A 222 -8.10 13.81 -2.89
CA GLU A 222 -9.10 14.11 -3.93
C GLU A 222 -10.06 12.93 -4.17
N LEU A 223 -9.55 11.70 -4.01
CA LEU A 223 -10.38 10.51 -4.01
C LEU A 223 -11.22 10.42 -2.72
N GLY A 224 -11.02 11.25 -1.70
CA GLY A 224 -11.88 11.28 -0.52
C GLY A 224 -11.44 10.33 0.59
N LEU A 225 -10.16 9.94 0.61
CA LEU A 225 -9.51 9.44 1.81
C LEU A 225 -9.33 10.64 2.76
N LYS A 226 -10.24 10.75 3.73
CA LYS A 226 -10.36 11.93 4.59
C LYS A 226 -9.32 11.92 5.70
N GLN A 227 -8.97 10.74 6.19
CA GLN A 227 -7.96 10.55 7.22
C GLN A 227 -6.74 9.89 6.61
N ILE A 228 -5.62 10.62 6.61
CA ILE A 228 -4.32 10.11 6.20
C ILE A 228 -3.37 10.36 7.36
N GLU A 229 -2.76 9.29 7.86
CA GLU A 229 -1.96 9.32 9.08
C GLU A 229 -0.67 8.49 8.93
N LEU A 230 0.45 9.09 9.31
CA LEU A 230 1.77 8.45 9.36
C LEU A 230 1.93 7.74 10.70
N LEU A 231 2.27 6.45 10.66
CA LEU A 231 2.57 5.63 11.84
C LEU A 231 4.06 5.32 11.85
N THR A 232 4.78 5.75 12.88
CA THR A 232 6.23 5.54 12.98
C THR A 232 6.67 5.20 14.40
N GLY A 233 7.73 4.40 14.51
CA GLY A 233 8.46 4.16 15.75
C GLY A 233 9.50 5.24 16.07
N ASP A 234 9.73 6.18 15.15
CA ASP A 234 10.63 7.32 15.38
C ASP A 234 10.09 8.27 16.46
N ASN A 235 10.96 9.11 17.00
CA ASN A 235 10.57 10.12 18.00
C ASN A 235 9.61 11.19 17.43
N GLU A 236 8.94 11.87 18.35
CA GLU A 236 7.90 12.88 18.07
C GLU A 236 8.37 13.96 17.07
N ARG A 237 9.58 14.49 17.25
CA ARG A 237 10.10 15.59 16.40
C ARG A 237 10.34 15.14 14.96
N THR A 238 10.84 13.94 14.79
CA THR A 238 11.11 13.33 13.47
C THR A 238 9.81 13.09 12.71
N ALA A 239 8.85 12.46 13.39
CA ALA A 239 7.53 12.19 12.85
C ALA A 239 6.83 13.50 12.45
N GLN A 240 6.87 14.49 13.33
CA GLN A 240 6.27 15.81 13.09
C GLN A 240 6.90 16.50 11.87
N ALA A 241 8.22 16.53 11.74
CA ALA A 241 8.90 17.18 10.61
C ALA A 241 8.47 16.61 9.25
N GLN A 242 8.35 15.28 9.15
CA GLN A 242 7.89 14.62 7.93
C GLN A 242 6.38 14.83 7.70
N ALA A 243 5.57 14.71 8.75
CA ALA A 243 4.13 14.86 8.68
C ALA A 243 3.72 16.29 8.26
N VAL A 244 4.42 17.31 8.77
CA VAL A 244 4.24 18.71 8.36
C VAL A 244 4.58 18.89 6.88
N THR A 245 5.70 18.31 6.43
CA THR A 245 6.12 18.37 5.02
C THR A 245 5.08 17.74 4.09
N LEU A 246 4.44 16.65 4.52
CA LEU A 246 3.42 15.92 3.75
C LEU A 246 1.99 16.42 3.99
N GLY A 247 1.77 17.30 4.97
CA GLY A 247 0.47 17.80 5.39
C GLY A 247 -0.48 16.71 5.92
N ILE A 248 0.04 15.70 6.63
CA ILE A 248 -0.72 14.57 7.17
C ILE A 248 -0.67 14.53 8.69
N ALA A 249 -1.61 13.82 9.31
CA ALA A 249 -1.53 13.52 10.75
C ALA A 249 -0.42 12.48 11.01
N TYR A 250 0.03 12.36 12.25
CA TYR A 250 1.03 11.36 12.62
C TYR A 250 0.84 10.83 14.03
N ARG A 251 1.41 9.64 14.26
CA ARG A 251 1.66 9.04 15.57
C ARG A 251 3.10 8.54 15.61
N ALA A 252 3.85 9.00 16.61
CA ALA A 252 5.25 8.69 16.79
C ALA A 252 5.44 7.68 17.94
N GLU A 253 6.68 7.20 18.09
CA GLU A 253 7.12 6.32 19.18
C GLU A 253 6.27 5.03 19.31
N LEU A 254 5.68 4.58 18.20
CA LEU A 254 4.83 3.41 18.16
C LEU A 254 5.62 2.12 18.15
N LEU A 255 5.19 1.16 18.98
CA LEU A 255 5.57 -0.24 18.84
C LEU A 255 4.71 -0.92 17.75
N PRO A 256 5.13 -2.09 17.22
CA PRO A 256 4.34 -2.84 16.24
C PRO A 256 2.89 -3.10 16.70
N GLU A 257 2.68 -3.38 17.99
CA GLU A 257 1.36 -3.61 18.59
C GLU A 257 0.50 -2.35 18.57
N ASP A 258 1.10 -1.17 18.74
CA ASP A 258 0.39 0.10 18.72
C ASP A 258 -0.11 0.46 17.32
N LYS A 259 0.62 0.04 16.27
CA LYS A 259 0.16 0.14 14.88
C LYS A 259 -1.11 -0.70 14.66
N ILE A 260 -1.13 -1.95 15.14
CA ILE A 260 -2.31 -2.83 15.08
C ILE A 260 -3.49 -2.21 15.83
N ARG A 261 -3.24 -1.70 17.04
CA ARG A 261 -4.26 -1.03 17.85
C ARG A 261 -4.84 0.18 17.13
N THR A 262 -4.01 0.99 16.48
CA THR A 262 -4.47 2.16 15.70
C THR A 262 -5.39 1.73 14.56
N VAL A 263 -5.09 0.63 13.87
CA VAL A 263 -5.99 0.05 12.86
C VAL A 263 -7.34 -0.33 13.49
N GLN A 264 -7.31 -1.04 14.61
CA GLN A 264 -8.52 -1.48 15.33
C GLN A 264 -9.37 -0.29 15.84
N GLU A 265 -8.74 0.79 16.29
CA GLU A 265 -9.41 2.02 16.74
C GLU A 265 -10.25 2.66 15.62
N TYR A 266 -9.72 2.73 14.40
CA TYR A 266 -10.49 3.22 13.25
C TYR A 266 -11.57 2.24 12.80
N GLN A 267 -11.26 0.93 12.78
CA GLN A 267 -12.24 -0.10 12.46
C GLN A 267 -13.44 -0.10 13.42
N ALA A 268 -13.19 0.10 14.72
CA ALA A 268 -14.24 0.23 15.74
C ALA A 268 -15.17 1.43 15.51
N GLN A 269 -14.70 2.46 14.81
CA GLN A 269 -15.50 3.62 14.39
C GLN A 269 -16.33 3.35 13.12
N GLY A 270 -16.30 2.11 12.58
CA GLY A 270 -17.00 1.73 11.35
C GLY A 270 -16.32 2.25 10.07
N ARG A 271 -15.05 2.64 10.15
CA ARG A 271 -14.23 3.10 9.03
C ARG A 271 -13.64 1.92 8.27
N VAL A 272 -13.38 2.11 6.97
CA VAL A 272 -12.66 1.11 6.18
C VAL A 272 -11.21 1.54 6.07
N VAL A 273 -10.32 0.76 6.69
CA VAL A 273 -8.93 1.11 6.93
C VAL A 273 -8.02 0.45 5.91
N VAL A 274 -7.25 1.27 5.19
CA VAL A 274 -6.16 0.80 4.34
C VAL A 274 -4.85 1.09 5.03
N MET A 275 -3.98 0.10 5.11
CA MET A 275 -2.61 0.29 5.59
C MET A 275 -1.62 0.05 4.46
N VAL A 276 -0.61 0.91 4.34
CA VAL A 276 0.49 0.78 3.37
C VAL A 276 1.81 0.71 4.13
N GLY A 277 2.63 -0.27 3.77
CA GLY A 277 4.01 -0.34 4.28
C GLY A 277 4.89 -1.31 3.51
N ASP A 278 6.10 -1.55 4.01
CA ASP A 278 7.13 -2.36 3.33
C ASP A 278 6.96 -3.88 3.56
N GLY A 279 6.15 -4.26 4.54
CA GLY A 279 5.83 -5.64 4.88
C GLY A 279 6.89 -6.37 5.70
N VAL A 280 7.95 -5.68 6.13
CA VAL A 280 9.01 -6.28 6.97
C VAL A 280 8.67 -6.10 8.45
N ASN A 281 8.40 -4.87 8.88
CA ASN A 281 8.15 -4.54 10.29
C ASN A 281 6.66 -4.35 10.60
N ASP A 282 5.83 -4.21 9.58
CA ASP A 282 4.43 -3.81 9.68
C ASP A 282 3.46 -4.89 9.17
N ALA A 283 3.96 -6.08 8.80
CA ALA A 283 3.16 -7.22 8.38
C ALA A 283 1.94 -7.53 9.29
N PRO A 284 2.06 -7.51 10.63
CA PRO A 284 0.90 -7.71 11.51
C PRO A 284 -0.19 -6.64 11.35
N ALA A 285 0.21 -5.38 11.14
CA ALA A 285 -0.71 -4.26 10.98
C ALA A 285 -1.34 -4.24 9.58
N LEU A 286 -0.58 -4.62 8.54
CA LEU A 286 -1.10 -4.87 7.19
C LEU A 286 -2.18 -5.98 7.18
N ALA A 287 -1.96 -7.06 7.93
CA ALA A 287 -2.91 -8.16 8.05
C ALA A 287 -4.17 -7.77 8.84
N GLN A 288 -4.05 -6.88 9.84
CA GLN A 288 -5.18 -6.37 10.63
C GLN A 288 -6.07 -5.40 9.82
N ALA A 289 -5.50 -4.64 8.89
CA ALA A 289 -6.24 -3.67 8.08
C ALA A 289 -7.30 -4.35 7.20
N ASP A 290 -8.37 -3.62 6.85
CA ASP A 290 -9.37 -4.13 5.91
C ASP A 290 -8.73 -4.44 4.56
N VAL A 291 -7.73 -3.62 4.17
CA VAL A 291 -6.85 -3.85 3.04
C VAL A 291 -5.43 -3.41 3.42
N GLY A 292 -4.50 -4.36 3.46
CA GLY A 292 -3.07 -4.09 3.63
C GLY A 292 -2.41 -4.07 2.26
N ILE A 293 -1.58 -3.07 1.99
CA ILE A 293 -0.85 -2.90 0.74
C ILE A 293 0.65 -2.94 1.04
N ALA A 294 1.35 -3.95 0.52
CA ALA A 294 2.80 -4.01 0.59
C ALA A 294 3.43 -3.23 -0.59
N MET A 295 4.47 -2.46 -0.30
CA MET A 295 5.26 -1.70 -1.29
C MET A 295 6.44 -2.52 -1.80
N GLY A 296 6.85 -2.29 -3.06
CA GLY A 296 8.16 -2.67 -3.57
C GLY A 296 8.49 -4.16 -3.50
N VAL A 297 7.56 -5.04 -3.88
CA VAL A 297 7.70 -6.48 -3.64
C VAL A 297 8.67 -7.16 -4.62
N MET A 298 9.96 -6.88 -4.42
CA MET A 298 11.08 -7.80 -4.66
C MET A 298 11.61 -8.39 -3.33
N GLY A 299 11.07 -8.00 -2.17
CA GLY A 299 11.54 -8.41 -0.85
C GLY A 299 10.56 -9.28 -0.07
N THR A 300 10.96 -10.53 0.16
CA THR A 300 10.44 -11.53 1.12
C THR A 300 9.00 -12.02 0.98
N ASP A 301 8.82 -13.35 0.90
CA ASP A 301 7.52 -14.03 0.83
C ASP A 301 6.56 -13.62 1.97
N VAL A 302 7.11 -13.22 3.12
CA VAL A 302 6.36 -12.82 4.32
C VAL A 302 5.48 -11.58 4.08
N ALA A 303 6.04 -10.54 3.43
CA ALA A 303 5.30 -9.32 3.09
C ALA A 303 4.16 -9.63 2.10
N LEU A 304 4.45 -10.47 1.11
CA LEU A 304 3.49 -10.87 0.10
C LEU A 304 2.41 -11.79 0.67
N GLU A 305 2.70 -12.59 1.70
CA GLU A 305 1.71 -13.40 2.43
C GLU A 305 0.80 -12.55 3.32
N ALA A 306 1.35 -11.59 4.06
CA ALA A 306 0.59 -10.77 5.00
C ALA A 306 -0.35 -9.76 4.33
N ALA A 307 0.05 -9.18 3.18
CA ALA A 307 -0.73 -8.12 2.54
C ALA A 307 -1.89 -8.62 1.67
N HIS A 308 -2.92 -7.81 1.51
CA HIS A 308 -4.11 -8.08 0.70
C HIS A 308 -3.94 -7.63 -0.76
N ALA A 309 -3.09 -6.61 -0.97
CA ALA A 309 -2.62 -6.15 -2.25
C ALA A 309 -1.11 -5.83 -2.18
N ALA A 310 -0.45 -5.76 -3.32
CA ALA A 310 1.00 -5.54 -3.42
C ALA A 310 1.36 -4.70 -4.64
N LEU A 311 2.30 -3.77 -4.47
CA LEU A 311 2.92 -3.01 -5.55
C LEU A 311 4.19 -3.73 -6.03
N MET A 312 4.21 -4.17 -7.28
CA MET A 312 5.39 -4.79 -7.88
C MET A 312 6.51 -3.79 -8.21
N ARG A 313 6.22 -2.50 -8.10
CA ARG A 313 7.15 -1.39 -8.36
C ARG A 313 7.13 -0.44 -7.18
N GLU A 314 8.26 0.18 -6.90
CA GLU A 314 8.39 1.25 -5.92
C GLU A 314 7.87 2.58 -6.47
N ASP A 315 6.57 2.63 -6.77
CA ASP A 315 5.90 3.78 -7.37
C ASP A 315 4.63 4.11 -6.58
N TRP A 316 4.63 5.24 -5.88
CA TRP A 316 3.50 5.68 -5.07
C TRP A 316 2.27 6.05 -5.88
N ASN A 317 2.40 6.35 -7.17
CA ASN A 317 1.26 6.65 -8.04
C ASN A 317 0.32 5.43 -8.19
N LEU A 318 0.82 4.23 -7.92
CA LEU A 318 0.01 3.02 -7.92
C LEU A 318 -0.98 2.94 -6.76
N ILE A 319 -0.72 3.62 -5.63
CA ILE A 319 -1.65 3.70 -4.49
C ILE A 319 -2.97 4.39 -4.89
N PRO A 320 -2.99 5.66 -5.35
CA PRO A 320 -4.22 6.29 -5.81
C PRO A 320 -4.83 5.56 -7.02
N ALA A 321 -4.01 5.00 -7.92
CA ALA A 321 -4.51 4.23 -9.05
C ALA A 321 -5.31 3.00 -8.60
N LEU A 322 -4.90 2.32 -7.54
CA LEU A 322 -5.62 1.19 -6.97
C LEU A 322 -7.02 1.58 -6.48
N PHE A 323 -7.16 2.73 -5.81
CA PHE A 323 -8.47 3.27 -5.41
C PHE A 323 -9.35 3.63 -6.62
N ILE A 324 -8.75 4.19 -7.68
CA ILE A 324 -9.47 4.52 -8.93
C ILE A 324 -9.99 3.25 -9.59
N ILE A 325 -9.15 2.22 -9.71
CA ILE A 325 -9.50 0.90 -10.25
C ILE A 325 -10.66 0.31 -9.46
N ALA A 326 -10.54 0.25 -8.13
CA ALA A 326 -11.57 -0.28 -7.24
C ALA A 326 -12.94 0.41 -7.45
N ARG A 327 -12.97 1.74 -7.48
CA ARG A 327 -14.21 2.52 -7.68
C ARG A 327 -14.81 2.33 -9.05
N ARG A 328 -13.97 2.29 -10.09
CA ARG A 328 -14.42 2.07 -11.47
C ARG A 328 -15.00 0.67 -11.63
N THR A 329 -14.37 -0.34 -11.02
CA THR A 329 -14.87 -1.71 -11.00
C THR A 329 -16.22 -1.78 -10.31
N MET A 330 -16.39 -1.14 -9.15
CA MET A 330 -17.69 -1.11 -8.48
C MET A 330 -18.76 -0.33 -9.26
N ARG A 331 -18.40 0.68 -10.05
CA ARG A 331 -19.34 1.35 -10.97
C ARG A 331 -19.82 0.39 -12.06
N ILE A 332 -18.92 -0.40 -12.65
CA ILE A 332 -19.28 -1.42 -13.65
C ILE A 332 -20.14 -2.52 -13.04
N VAL A 333 -19.82 -3.00 -11.83
CA VAL A 333 -20.64 -3.97 -11.08
C VAL A 333 -22.05 -3.42 -10.86
N LYS A 334 -22.20 -2.18 -10.37
CA LYS A 334 -23.51 -1.55 -10.18
C LYS A 334 -24.28 -1.42 -11.50
N MET A 335 -23.61 -1.09 -12.59
CA MET A 335 -24.25 -0.99 -13.91
C MET A 335 -24.70 -2.36 -14.43
N ASN A 336 -23.87 -3.40 -14.28
CA ASN A 336 -24.23 -4.78 -14.63
C ASN A 336 -25.46 -5.24 -13.86
N LEU A 337 -25.48 -5.02 -12.54
CA LEU A 337 -26.62 -5.38 -11.68
C LEU A 337 -27.88 -4.60 -12.06
N ALA A 338 -27.78 -3.29 -12.29
CA ALA A 338 -28.90 -2.47 -12.73
C ALA A 338 -29.47 -2.92 -14.08
N PHE A 339 -28.59 -3.26 -15.02
CA PHE A 339 -28.97 -3.82 -16.33
C PHE A 339 -29.69 -5.17 -16.18
N THR A 340 -29.16 -6.09 -15.37
CA THR A 340 -29.81 -7.37 -15.07
C THR A 340 -31.19 -7.19 -14.45
N ILE A 341 -31.33 -6.28 -13.48
CA ILE A 341 -32.61 -6.01 -12.83
C ILE A 341 -33.63 -5.47 -13.84
N LEU A 342 -33.23 -4.49 -14.65
CA LEU A 342 -34.10 -3.90 -15.67
C LEU A 342 -34.53 -4.94 -16.72
N TYR A 343 -33.57 -5.73 -17.21
CA TYR A 343 -33.82 -6.79 -18.17
C TYR A 343 -34.81 -7.82 -17.63
N ASN A 344 -34.59 -8.33 -16.41
CA ASN A 344 -35.48 -9.30 -15.78
C ASN A 344 -36.87 -8.70 -15.52
N LEU A 345 -36.96 -7.45 -15.07
CA LEU A 345 -38.24 -6.79 -14.84
C LEU A 345 -39.08 -6.70 -16.13
N ILE A 346 -38.45 -6.29 -17.23
CA ILE A 346 -39.10 -6.23 -18.56
C ILE A 346 -39.51 -7.63 -19.02
N GLY A 347 -38.59 -8.60 -18.94
CA GLY A 347 -38.84 -9.97 -19.36
C GLY A 347 -39.97 -10.64 -18.57
N LEU A 348 -39.97 -10.52 -17.24
CA LEU A 348 -41.04 -11.06 -16.38
C LEU A 348 -42.38 -10.40 -16.69
N SER A 349 -42.40 -9.08 -16.92
CA SER A 349 -43.64 -8.36 -17.25
C SER A 349 -44.21 -8.83 -18.59
N LEU A 350 -43.38 -8.97 -19.62
CA LEU A 350 -43.81 -9.45 -20.94
C LEU A 350 -44.25 -10.92 -20.91
N ALA A 351 -43.56 -11.76 -20.14
CA ALA A 351 -43.94 -13.16 -19.93
C ALA A 351 -45.28 -13.27 -19.19
N ALA A 352 -45.48 -12.48 -18.12
CA ALA A 352 -46.72 -12.47 -17.34
C ALA A 352 -47.93 -11.98 -18.17
N LEU A 353 -47.73 -11.05 -19.10
CA LEU A 353 -48.75 -10.60 -20.06
C LEU A 353 -48.99 -11.60 -21.21
N GLY A 354 -48.23 -12.70 -21.28
CA GLY A 354 -48.33 -13.69 -22.36
C GLY A 354 -47.77 -13.23 -23.71
N ILE A 355 -47.07 -12.09 -23.74
CA ILE A 355 -46.48 -11.49 -24.95
C ILE A 355 -45.17 -12.21 -25.31
N LEU A 356 -44.45 -12.74 -24.31
CA LEU A 356 -43.17 -13.43 -24.49
C LEU A 356 -43.34 -14.96 -24.38
N PRO A 357 -43.29 -15.72 -25.50
CA PRO A 357 -43.32 -17.18 -25.48
C PRO A 357 -42.07 -17.78 -24.79
N PRO A 358 -42.18 -18.96 -24.16
CA PRO A 358 -41.05 -19.62 -23.49
C PRO A 358 -39.81 -19.84 -24.36
N VAL A 359 -40.00 -20.13 -25.66
CA VAL A 359 -38.89 -20.34 -26.60
C VAL A 359 -38.08 -19.06 -26.81
N LEU A 360 -38.77 -17.93 -26.97
CA LEU A 360 -38.12 -16.63 -27.10
C LEU A 360 -37.49 -16.18 -25.78
N ALA A 361 -38.14 -16.44 -24.65
CA ALA A 361 -37.55 -16.21 -23.32
C ALA A 361 -36.23 -16.97 -23.13
N ALA A 362 -36.21 -18.27 -23.48
CA ALA A 362 -35.01 -19.10 -23.39
C ALA A 362 -33.90 -18.59 -24.33
N ALA A 363 -34.23 -18.21 -25.56
CA ALA A 363 -33.25 -17.66 -26.50
C ALA A 363 -32.67 -16.31 -26.02
N ALA A 364 -33.51 -15.47 -25.41
CA ALA A 364 -33.12 -14.14 -24.96
C ALA A 364 -32.23 -14.18 -23.70
N GLN A 365 -32.27 -15.28 -22.93
CA GLN A 365 -31.53 -15.45 -21.67
C GLN A 365 -30.02 -15.25 -21.77
N SER A 366 -29.42 -15.48 -22.95
CA SER A 366 -27.99 -15.26 -23.19
C SER A 366 -27.62 -13.78 -23.38
N LEU A 367 -28.58 -12.90 -23.70
CA LEU A 367 -28.33 -11.49 -23.99
C LEU A 367 -27.76 -10.73 -22.77
N PRO A 368 -28.29 -10.90 -21.55
CA PRO A 368 -27.71 -10.28 -20.37
C PRO A 368 -26.28 -10.71 -20.10
N ASP A 369 -25.97 -11.99 -20.28
CA ASP A 369 -24.63 -12.54 -20.04
C ASP A 369 -23.61 -11.93 -21.01
N LEU A 370 -23.97 -11.84 -22.30
CA LEU A 370 -23.15 -11.17 -23.31
C LEU A 370 -22.98 -9.67 -23.00
N GLY A 371 -24.04 -8.99 -22.57
CA GLY A 371 -23.99 -7.58 -22.17
C GLY A 371 -23.05 -7.33 -20.99
N ILE A 372 -23.13 -8.18 -19.95
CA ILE A 372 -22.25 -8.13 -18.78
C ILE A 372 -20.80 -8.38 -19.17
N LEU A 373 -20.54 -9.39 -20.00
CA LEU A 373 -19.20 -9.71 -20.50
C LEU A 373 -18.62 -8.54 -21.29
N ALA A 374 -19.39 -8.00 -22.25
CA ALA A 374 -18.98 -6.86 -23.06
C ALA A 374 -18.68 -5.62 -22.19
N ASN A 375 -19.55 -5.30 -21.23
CA ASN A 375 -19.34 -4.15 -20.37
C ASN A 375 -18.15 -4.33 -19.41
N SER A 376 -17.98 -5.53 -18.85
CA SER A 376 -16.86 -5.86 -17.96
C SER A 376 -15.52 -5.89 -18.70
N SER A 377 -15.51 -6.27 -19.99
CA SER A 377 -14.30 -6.24 -20.83
C SER A 377 -13.67 -4.84 -20.94
N ARG A 378 -14.45 -3.77 -20.72
CA ARG A 378 -13.94 -2.39 -20.67
C ARG A 378 -12.94 -2.17 -19.55
N LEU A 379 -12.96 -3.01 -18.51
CA LEU A 379 -11.98 -3.01 -17.43
C LEU A 379 -10.61 -3.54 -17.89
N LEU A 380 -10.55 -4.37 -18.93
CA LEU A 380 -9.29 -4.93 -19.46
C LEU A 380 -8.43 -3.89 -20.21
N ARG A 381 -9.05 -2.83 -20.72
CA ARG A 381 -8.38 -1.77 -21.51
C ARG A 381 -8.09 -0.52 -20.67
N GLN A 382 -8.14 -0.61 -19.34
CA GLN A 382 -7.80 0.52 -18.50
C GLN A 382 -6.31 0.82 -18.61
N ARG A 383 -5.99 2.00 -19.15
CA ARG A 383 -4.71 2.65 -18.88
C ARG A 383 -4.78 3.18 -17.45
N LEU A 384 -3.71 2.95 -16.67
CA LEU A 384 -3.53 3.68 -15.43
C LEU A 384 -3.58 5.18 -15.77
N PRO A 385 -4.31 6.00 -15.01
CA PRO A 385 -4.19 7.44 -15.15
C PRO A 385 -2.73 7.83 -14.89
N ASP A 386 -2.18 8.66 -15.79
CA ASP A 386 -0.84 9.25 -15.64
C ASP A 386 -0.74 10.12 -14.37
#